data_AF-A0A7C8NX26-F1
#
_entry.id   AF-A0A7C8NX26-F1
#
_cell.length_a   1.000
_cell.length_b   1.000
_cell.length_c   1.000
_cell.angle_alpha   90.00
_cell.angle_beta   90.00
_cell.angle_gamma   90.00
#
_symmetry.space_group_name_H-M   'P 1'
#
loop_
_entity.id
_entity.type
_entity.pdbx_description
1 polymer ?
#
loop_
_entity_poly.entity_id
_entity_poly.type
_entity_poly.pdbx_seq_one_letter_code
_entity_poly.pdbx_strand_id
1 'polypeptide(L)' 'MLPKDDSRDDDEWDIRIQKTGCAWENENLQMCFDKNKDWRVCQKQLQEFKNCWEKYKKDEADTGTKRVD' A
#
# COMPACT_ATOMS: atom_id res chain seq x y z
N MET A 1 8.14 -23.12 7.28
CA MET A 1 8.01 -22.38 6.00
C MET A 1 6.97 -23.12 5.18
N LEU A 2 5.80 -22.52 4.99
CA LEU A 2 4.72 -23.13 4.20
C LEU A 2 5.17 -23.20 2.73
N PRO A 3 5.07 -24.36 2.05
CA PRO A 3 5.52 -24.51 0.67
C PRO A 3 4.76 -23.55 -0.23
N LYS A 4 5.46 -22.75 -1.05
CA LYS A 4 4.83 -21.90 -2.07
C LYS A 4 4.24 -22.80 -3.15
N ASP A 5 2.93 -22.70 -3.30
CA ASP A 5 2.19 -23.18 -4.46
C ASP A 5 2.36 -22.10 -5.54
N ASP A 6 2.79 -22.50 -6.72
CA ASP A 6 3.23 -21.64 -7.80
C ASP A 6 2.04 -20.96 -8.52
N SER A 7 0.80 -21.27 -8.09
CA SER A 7 -0.44 -20.61 -8.51
C SER A 7 -1.09 -19.74 -7.42
N ARG A 8 -0.32 -19.29 -6.41
CA ARG A 8 -0.85 -18.43 -5.36
C ARG A 8 -1.25 -17.06 -5.93
N ASP A 9 -2.55 -16.86 -6.04
CA ASP A 9 -3.18 -15.54 -6.03
C ASP A 9 -2.40 -14.63 -5.10
N ASP A 10 -2.02 -13.44 -5.58
CA ASP A 10 -1.57 -12.34 -4.71
C ASP A 10 -2.50 -12.31 -3.50
N ASP A 11 -1.96 -12.21 -2.28
CA ASP A 11 -2.84 -12.23 -1.12
C ASP A 11 -3.82 -11.04 -1.20
N GLU A 12 -5.00 -11.15 -0.59
CA GLU A 12 -6.02 -10.09 -0.69
C GLU A 12 -5.47 -8.71 -0.29
N TRP A 13 -4.45 -8.69 0.57
CA TRP A 13 -3.79 -7.49 1.01
C TRP A 13 -2.88 -6.90 -0.07
N ASP A 14 -2.07 -7.71 -0.75
CA ASP A 14 -1.22 -7.32 -1.87
C ASP A 14 -2.07 -6.76 -3.01
N ILE A 15 -3.16 -7.45 -3.37
CA ILE A 15 -4.12 -6.98 -4.39
C ILE A 15 -4.67 -5.59 -4.03
N ARG A 16 -5.06 -5.39 -2.76
CA ARG A 16 -5.58 -4.11 -2.28
C ARG A 16 -4.54 -3.01 -2.36
N ILE A 17 -3.29 -3.27 -2.00
CA ILE A 17 -2.21 -2.30 -2.09
C ILE A 17 -1.91 -1.95 -3.56
N GLN A 18 -1.86 -2.93 -4.47
CA GLN A 18 -1.66 -2.70 -5.90
C GLN A 18 -2.73 -1.78 -6.49
N LYS A 19 -4.00 -1.98 -6.11
CA LYS A 19 -5.13 -1.13 -6.57
C LYS A 19 -5.00 0.34 -6.16
N THR A 20 -4.24 0.65 -5.12
CA THR A 20 -4.06 2.04 -4.65
C THR A 20 -3.01 2.82 -5.44
N GLY A 21 -2.17 2.13 -6.22
CA GLY A 21 -0.98 2.73 -6.84
C GLY A 21 0.15 3.04 -5.85
N CYS A 22 0.00 2.72 -4.56
CA CYS A 22 0.97 2.99 -3.49
C CYS A 22 1.87 1.80 -3.13
N ALA A 23 2.01 0.83 -4.04
CA ALA A 23 2.76 -0.40 -3.79
C ALA A 23 4.25 -0.12 -3.50
N TRP A 24 4.84 0.85 -4.19
CA TRP A 24 6.24 1.23 -4.00
C TRP A 24 6.50 1.83 -2.61
N GLU A 25 5.67 2.77 -2.16
CA GLU A 25 5.80 3.38 -0.84
C GLU A 25 5.55 2.34 0.28
N ASN A 26 4.62 1.43 0.06
CA ASN A 26 4.37 0.31 0.95
C ASN A 26 5.59 -0.63 1.06
N GLU A 27 6.18 -1.04 -0.07
CA GLU A 27 7.37 -1.89 -0.09
C GLU A 27 8.54 -1.21 0.64
N ASN A 28 8.77 0.10 0.41
CA ASN A 28 9.80 0.85 1.11
C ASN A 28 9.59 0.87 2.63
N LEU A 29 8.34 1.01 3.10
CA LEU A 29 8.01 0.94 4.51
C LEU A 29 8.27 -0.46 5.09
N GLN A 30 7.85 -1.51 4.38
CA GLN A 30 8.11 -2.90 4.78
C GLN A 30 9.61 -3.19 4.85
N MET A 31 10.39 -2.80 3.85
CA MET A 31 11.85 -2.96 3.84
C MET A 31 12.53 -2.22 4.99
N CYS A 32 12.05 -1.01 5.34
CA CYS A 32 12.57 -0.28 6.50
C CYS A 32 12.29 -1.04 7.80
N PHE A 33 11.06 -1.52 7.99
CA PHE A 33 10.71 -2.32 9.15
C PHE A 33 11.50 -3.63 9.17
N ASP A 34 11.68 -4.29 8.03
CA ASP A 34 12.42 -5.55 7.98
C ASP A 34 13.89 -5.40 8.34
N LYS A 35 14.50 -4.28 7.96
CA LYS A 35 15.87 -3.97 8.34
C LYS A 35 16.02 -3.65 9.83
N ASN A 36 15.10 -2.87 10.40
CA ASN A 36 15.29 -2.29 11.74
C ASN A 36 14.49 -3.01 12.83
N LYS A 37 13.43 -3.71 12.45
CA LYS A 37 12.40 -4.30 13.31
C LYS A 37 11.79 -3.29 14.31
N ASP A 38 11.83 -2.00 13.95
CA ASP A 38 11.28 -0.88 14.72
C ASP A 38 10.62 0.11 13.76
N TRP A 39 9.31 0.29 13.86
CA TRP A 39 8.57 1.19 12.99
C TRP A 39 8.83 2.67 13.32
N ARG A 40 9.32 2.99 14.53
CA ARG A 40 9.57 4.37 14.98
C ARG A 40 10.71 5.03 14.22
N VAL A 41 11.65 4.24 13.68
CA VAL A 41 12.75 4.76 12.84
C VAL A 41 12.34 4.90 11.36
N CYS A 42 11.17 4.35 10.97
CA CYS A 42 10.65 4.37 9.62
C CYS A 42 9.64 5.51 9.36
N GLN A 43 9.71 6.59 10.16
CA GLN A 43 8.79 7.72 10.07
C GLN A 43 8.74 8.35 8.67
N LYS A 44 9.88 8.41 7.98
CA LYS A 44 9.96 8.92 6.61
C LYS A 44 9.12 8.06 5.65
N GLN A 45 9.38 6.75 5.60
CA GLN A 45 8.66 5.83 4.72
C GLN A 45 7.17 5.76 5.08
N LEU A 46 6.85 5.84 6.38
CA LEU A 46 5.47 5.89 6.84
C LEU A 46 4.75 7.15 6.34
N GLN A 47 5.42 8.31 6.33
CA GLN A 47 4.84 9.54 5.81
C GLN A 47 4.69 9.51 4.29
N GLU A 48 5.65 8.95 3.56
CA GLU A 48 5.57 8.74 2.11
C GLU A 48 4.36 7.86 1.75
N PHE A 49 4.19 6.73 2.43
CA PHE A 49 3.03 5.85 2.24
C PHE A 49 1.71 6.55 2.57
N LYS A 50 1.63 7.28 3.68
CA LYS A 50 0.44 8.07 4.05
C LYS A 50 0.08 9.11 2.98
N ASN A 51 1.08 9.84 2.49
CA ASN A 51 0.86 10.87 1.46
C ASN A 51 0.32 10.25 0.17
N CYS A 52 0.82 9.07 -0.24
CA CYS A 52 0.26 8.36 -1.38
C CYS A 52 -1.19 7.93 -1.13
N TRP A 53 -1.45 7.30 0.03
CA TRP A 53 -2.78 6.83 0.40
C TRP A 53 -3.83 7.94 0.45
N GLU A 54 -3.45 9.13 0.92
CA GLU A 54 -4.33 10.29 0.93
C GLU A 54 -4.69 10.80 -0.47
N LYS A 55 -3.78 10.67 -1.45
CA LYS A 55 -4.09 10.99 -2.85
C LYS A 55 -5.09 9.98 -3.42
N TYR A 56 -4.83 8.69 -3.24
CA TYR A 56 -5.76 7.64 -3.64
C TYR A 56 -7.18 7.86 -3.10
N LYS A 57 -7.32 8.18 -1.81
CA LYS A 57 -8.63 8.48 -1.21
C LYS A 57 -9.34 9.70 -1.82
N LYS A 58 -8.59 10.72 -2.24
CA LYS A 58 -9.17 11.90 -2.90
C LYS A 58 -9.66 11.55 -4.30
N ASP A 59 -8.84 10.81 -5.06
CA ASP A 59 -9.20 10.38 -6.41
C ASP A 59 -10.42 9.45 -6.41
N GLU A 60 -10.54 8.56 -5.41
CA GLU A 60 -11.75 7.73 -5.18
C GLU A 60 -12.99 8.58 -4.84
N ALA A 61 -12.81 9.64 -4.04
CA ALA A 61 -13.91 10.54 -3.70
C ALA A 61 -14.37 11.38 -4.92
N ASP A 62 -13.44 11.82 -5.74
CA ASP A 62 -13.71 12.61 -6.95
C ASP A 62 -14.37 11.77 -8.04
N THR A 63 -13.98 10.50 -8.20
CA THR A 63 -14.61 9.56 -9.12
C THR A 63 -16.00 9.11 -8.64
N GLY A 64 -16.24 9.04 -7.33
CA GLY A 64 -17.55 8.78 -6.73
C GLY A 64 -18.56 9.94 -6.81
N THR A 65 -18.11 11.15 -7.20
CA THR A 65 -18.96 12.35 -7.28
C THR A 65 -19.51 12.63 -8.68
N LYS A 66 -19.12 11.86 -9.71
CA LYS A 66 -19.80 11.87 -11.01
C LYS A 66 -21.13 11.10 -10.93
N ARG A 67 -22.08 11.63 -10.17
CA ARG A 67 -23.49 11.30 -10.35
C ARG A 67 -23.90 11.93 -11.68
N VAL A 68 -24.20 11.06 -12.63
CA VAL A 68 -24.86 11.40 -13.89
C VAL A 68 -26.13 12.20 -13.59
N ASP A 69 -26.26 13.36 -14.23
CA ASP A 69 -27.51 14.14 -14.30
C ASP A 69 -28.61 13.35 -15.04
#